data_AF-A0A246JFH9-F1
#
_entry.id   AF-A0A246JFH9-F1
#
_cell.length_a   1.000
_cell.length_b   1.000
_cell.length_c   1.000
_cell.angle_alpha   90.00
_cell.angle_beta   90.00
_cell.angle_gamma   90.00
#
_symmetry.space_group_name_H-M   'P 1'
#
loop_
_entity.id
_entity.type
_entity.pdbx_description
1 polymer ?
#
loop_
_entity_poly.entity_id
_entity_poly.type
_entity_poly.pdbx_seq_one_letter_code
_entity_poly.pdbx_strand_id
1 'polypeptide(L)'
;MGKPDGRVDPNGRTLRRLATAGAGADASTSPAAARPAATSSPARPQLSAASAASSAAPRPASTPAATPASVPAAAASANTLLTRTVPRPEAHALNPGLVAVSSSFMVQTLGQPRHSYSQDCQPLTNEKLKKHIVSRSLGRFKVTGLDLAVESLQAAMEDIRKEQPAVYDALGTAGMLCCRNIRGSTTGISNHSWGTAIDFTLNGILDRRGDGKVQVGLTLIAPIMNRHGWYWGAAFRTEDAMHFEASRSLITQWAPRLI
;
A
#
# COMPACT_ATOMS: atom_id res chain seq x y z
N MET A 1 -8.53 -14.07 19.83
CA MET A 1 -7.95 -13.88 18.48
C MET A 1 -8.52 -12.61 17.85
N GLY A 2 -7.68 -11.69 17.37
CA GLY A 2 -8.12 -10.60 16.49
C GLY A 2 -8.20 -11.05 15.02
N LYS A 3 -9.12 -10.48 14.23
CA LYS A 3 -9.16 -10.69 12.77
C LYS A 3 -8.00 -9.93 12.12
N PRO A 4 -7.38 -10.45 11.04
CA PRO A 4 -6.35 -9.72 10.30
C PRO A 4 -6.92 -8.44 9.67
N ASP A 5 -6.15 -7.36 9.69
CA ASP A 5 -6.59 -5.99 9.39
C ASP A 5 -6.57 -5.61 7.89
N GLY A 6 -6.52 -6.61 7.00
CA GLY A 6 -6.65 -6.41 5.56
C GLY A 6 -5.46 -5.71 4.88
N ARG A 7 -4.36 -5.45 5.60
CA ARG A 7 -3.14 -4.85 5.03
C ARG A 7 -2.42 -5.86 4.14
N VAL A 8 -2.62 -5.73 2.83
CA VAL A 8 -1.77 -6.36 1.81
C VAL A 8 -0.63 -5.40 1.47
N ASP A 9 0.62 -5.86 1.56
CA ASP A 9 1.74 -5.24 0.84
C ASP A 9 1.81 -5.89 -0.54
N PRO A 10 1.32 -5.24 -1.62
CA PRO A 10 1.32 -5.83 -2.97
C PRO A 10 2.74 -6.01 -3.55
N ASN A 11 3.79 -5.52 -2.87
CA ASN A 11 5.18 -5.62 -3.30
C ASN A 11 6.11 -6.19 -2.20
N GLY A 12 5.55 -6.90 -1.21
CA GLY A 12 6.32 -7.61 -0.19
C GLY A 12 7.05 -8.82 -0.78
N ARG A 13 8.31 -9.06 -0.36
CA ARG A 13 9.05 -10.27 -0.78
C ARG A 13 8.34 -11.53 -0.24
N THR A 14 7.76 -12.32 -1.12
CA THR A 14 7.09 -13.57 -0.75
C THR A 14 8.11 -14.61 -0.27
N LEU A 15 7.91 -15.11 0.96
CA LEU A 15 8.73 -16.17 1.55
C LEU A 15 8.46 -17.53 0.90
N ARG A 16 9.05 -17.78 -0.28
CA ARG A 16 9.19 -19.13 -0.86
C ARG A 16 10.49 -19.32 -1.65
N ARG A 17 11.54 -19.74 -0.95
CA ARG A 17 12.35 -20.93 -1.26
C ARG A 17 13.39 -21.16 -0.15
N LEU A 18 13.24 -22.27 0.56
CA LEU A 18 14.31 -22.93 1.29
C LEU A 18 14.43 -24.36 0.74
N ALA A 19 15.61 -24.97 0.88
CA ALA A 19 16.04 -26.25 0.30
C ALA A 19 16.40 -26.20 -1.21
N THR A 20 17.54 -26.75 -1.69
CA THR A 20 18.71 -27.38 -1.00
C THR A 20 19.93 -27.46 -1.94
N ALA A 21 21.11 -27.76 -1.36
CA ALA A 21 22.41 -28.11 -1.99
C ALA A 21 23.27 -26.94 -2.56
N GLY A 22 24.60 -26.90 -2.36
CA GLY A 22 25.43 -27.73 -1.47
C GLY A 22 26.95 -27.50 -1.60
N ALA A 23 27.70 -27.95 -0.58
CA ALA A 23 29.16 -28.22 -0.52
C ALA A 23 30.21 -27.07 -0.67
N GLY A 24 31.20 -27.09 0.24
CA GLY A 24 32.42 -26.26 0.25
C GLY A 24 32.96 -26.12 1.68
N ALA A 25 34.18 -26.59 1.97
CA ALA A 25 34.73 -26.75 3.34
C ALA A 25 35.87 -25.73 3.63
N ASP A 26 36.13 -25.43 4.92
CA ASP A 26 37.37 -25.85 5.62
C ASP A 26 37.51 -25.35 7.09
N ALA A 27 38.47 -25.95 7.80
CA ALA A 27 38.79 -25.93 9.25
C ALA A 27 39.05 -24.53 9.90
N SER A 28 39.10 -24.31 11.24
CA SER A 28 39.79 -25.12 12.28
C SER A 28 39.54 -24.69 13.78
N THR A 29 39.58 -25.69 14.69
CA THR A 29 40.05 -25.72 16.12
C THR A 29 39.60 -24.74 17.25
N SER A 30 38.70 -25.22 18.14
CA SER A 30 38.81 -25.57 19.61
C SER A 30 39.86 -24.94 20.58
N PRO A 31 39.74 -25.02 21.95
CA PRO A 31 38.92 -25.95 22.78
C PRO A 31 38.20 -25.46 24.07
N ALA A 32 37.21 -26.28 24.52
CA ALA A 32 36.86 -26.86 25.85
C ALA A 32 37.02 -26.09 27.20
N ALA A 33 36.27 -26.36 28.28
CA ALA A 33 35.39 -27.49 28.67
C ALA A 33 34.11 -26.97 29.45
N ALA A 34 33.26 -27.69 30.21
CA ALA A 34 33.18 -29.08 30.73
C ALA A 34 31.69 -29.54 30.96
N ARG A 35 31.43 -30.54 31.85
CA ARG A 35 30.10 -31.12 32.25
C ARG A 35 30.13 -31.56 33.74
N PRO A 36 29.05 -32.08 34.41
CA PRO A 36 28.34 -33.37 34.14
C PRO A 36 26.77 -33.31 34.25
N ALA A 37 25.99 -34.04 33.41
CA ALA A 37 25.29 -35.35 33.65
C ALA A 37 23.90 -35.22 34.35
N ALA A 38 22.88 -36.12 34.19
CA ALA A 38 22.80 -37.47 33.62
C ALA A 38 21.36 -37.88 33.15
N THR A 39 21.23 -38.95 32.34
CA THR A 39 20.13 -39.98 32.23
C THR A 39 18.64 -39.57 32.03
N SER A 40 17.76 -40.33 31.34
CA SER A 40 17.82 -41.61 30.58
C SER A 40 16.57 -41.81 29.68
N SER A 41 16.72 -42.57 28.58
CA SER A 41 15.65 -43.16 27.72
C SER A 41 15.32 -44.60 28.21
N PRO A 42 14.40 -45.42 27.62
CA PRO A 42 13.89 -45.52 26.22
C PRO A 42 12.33 -45.35 26.14
N ALA A 43 11.52 -45.79 25.17
CA ALA A 43 11.67 -46.80 24.09
C ALA A 43 10.68 -46.64 22.88
N ARG A 44 10.48 -47.74 22.14
CA ARG A 44 9.62 -48.05 20.96
C ARG A 44 9.36 -49.59 21.02
N PRO A 45 8.75 -50.31 20.03
CA PRO A 45 7.98 -49.97 18.80
C PRO A 45 6.58 -50.70 18.79
N GLN A 46 5.70 -50.69 17.76
CA GLN A 46 5.71 -51.37 16.44
C GLN A 46 4.35 -51.04 15.72
N LEU A 47 4.30 -50.66 14.43
CA LEU A 47 4.19 -51.43 13.15
C LEU A 47 2.78 -51.89 12.71
N SER A 48 2.57 -51.83 11.38
CA SER A 48 1.60 -52.60 10.55
C SER A 48 0.10 -52.18 10.62
N ALA A 49 -0.75 -52.30 9.58
CA ALA A 49 -0.64 -52.23 8.09
C ALA A 49 -2.07 -52.30 7.49
N ALA A 50 -2.25 -51.93 6.20
CA ALA A 50 -3.35 -52.35 5.30
C ALA A 50 -4.82 -51.98 5.70
N SER A 51 -5.85 -52.05 4.83
CA SER A 51 -5.97 -51.81 3.37
C SER A 51 -7.47 -51.70 2.97
N ALA A 52 -7.77 -50.86 1.97
CA ALA A 52 -8.88 -50.93 0.99
C ALA A 52 -10.40 -50.91 1.38
N ALA A 53 -11.19 -50.52 0.36
CA ALA A 53 -12.66 -50.58 0.17
C ALA A 53 -13.54 -49.72 1.10
N SER A 54 -14.23 -48.67 0.65
CA SER A 54 -15.18 -48.47 -0.48
C SER A 54 -16.64 -48.83 -0.16
N SER A 55 -17.49 -47.82 -0.12
CA SER A 55 -18.95 -47.90 -0.32
C SER A 55 -19.46 -46.52 -0.75
N ALA A 56 -20.35 -46.47 -1.75
CA ALA A 56 -20.81 -45.23 -2.37
C ALA A 56 -22.34 -45.18 -2.45
N ALA A 57 -22.93 -44.01 -2.15
CA ALA A 57 -24.26 -43.51 -2.61
C ALA A 57 -24.64 -42.25 -1.79
N PRO A 58 -25.62 -41.44 -2.22
CA PRO A 58 -25.80 -40.87 -3.56
C PRO A 58 -25.89 -39.33 -3.54
N ARG A 59 -25.92 -38.68 -4.72
CA ARG A 59 -26.07 -37.23 -4.88
C ARG A 59 -27.51 -36.74 -4.66
N PRO A 60 -27.75 -35.57 -4.02
CA PRO A 60 -28.95 -34.78 -4.27
C PRO A 60 -28.80 -33.93 -5.56
N ALA A 61 -29.93 -33.58 -6.18
CA ALA A 61 -29.98 -32.92 -7.48
C ALA A 61 -29.54 -31.44 -7.44
N SER A 62 -28.83 -31.02 -8.49
CA SER A 62 -28.39 -29.64 -8.68
C SER A 62 -29.46 -28.79 -9.38
N THR A 63 -29.92 -27.73 -8.72
CA THR A 63 -30.70 -26.65 -9.34
C THR A 63 -29.88 -25.97 -10.43
N PRO A 64 -30.47 -25.57 -11.59
CA PRO A 64 -29.75 -24.78 -12.59
C PRO A 64 -29.34 -23.43 -12.01
N ALA A 65 -28.04 -23.11 -12.06
CA ALA A 65 -27.55 -21.80 -11.66
C ALA A 65 -28.01 -20.73 -12.68
N ALA A 66 -28.43 -19.57 -12.17
CA ALA A 66 -28.71 -18.43 -13.03
C ALA A 66 -27.44 -17.99 -13.78
N THR A 67 -27.57 -17.74 -15.08
CA THR A 67 -26.49 -17.22 -15.92
C THR A 67 -26.00 -15.88 -15.36
N PRO A 68 -24.70 -15.67 -15.14
CA PRO A 68 -24.20 -14.35 -14.78
C PRO A 68 -24.43 -13.41 -15.97
N ALA A 69 -25.10 -12.29 -15.73
CA ALA A 69 -25.33 -11.27 -16.75
C ALA A 69 -23.99 -10.78 -17.31
N SER A 70 -23.84 -10.81 -18.64
CA SER A 70 -22.64 -10.32 -19.30
C SER A 70 -22.53 -8.80 -19.12
N VAL A 71 -21.43 -8.35 -18.51
CA VAL A 71 -21.08 -6.93 -18.52
C VAL A 71 -20.85 -6.52 -19.99
N PRO A 72 -21.47 -5.44 -20.50
CA PRO A 72 -21.30 -5.04 -21.89
C PRO A 72 -19.84 -4.78 -22.24
N ALA A 73 -19.40 -5.25 -23.41
CA ALA A 73 -17.99 -5.15 -23.86
C ALA A 73 -17.44 -3.71 -23.82
N ALA A 74 -18.28 -2.70 -24.03
CA ALA A 74 -17.90 -1.28 -23.92
C ALA A 74 -17.36 -0.89 -22.52
N ALA A 75 -17.94 -1.43 -21.44
CA ALA A 75 -17.47 -1.14 -20.08
C ALA A 75 -16.14 -1.85 -19.78
N ALA A 76 -15.93 -3.06 -20.31
CA ALA A 76 -14.64 -3.75 -20.24
C ALA A 76 -13.54 -3.01 -21.04
N SER A 77 -13.88 -2.44 -22.20
CA SER A 77 -12.97 -1.60 -22.99
C SER A 77 -12.59 -0.30 -22.27
N ALA A 78 -13.56 0.39 -21.64
CA ALA A 78 -13.30 1.57 -20.83
C ALA A 78 -12.39 1.26 -19.61
N ASN A 79 -12.66 0.15 -18.91
CA ASN A 79 -11.84 -0.29 -17.77
C ASN A 79 -10.39 -0.60 -18.15
N THR A 80 -10.15 -1.09 -19.38
CA THR A 80 -8.80 -1.35 -19.91
C THR A 80 -8.08 -0.07 -20.30
N LEU A 81 -8.82 0.96 -20.73
CA LEU A 81 -8.23 2.23 -21.17
C LEU A 81 -7.61 3.04 -20.00
N LEU A 82 -8.23 2.99 -18.82
CA LEU A 82 -7.79 3.77 -17.65
C LEU A 82 -6.48 3.26 -17.04
N THR A 83 -6.26 1.94 -17.05
CA THR A 83 -5.05 1.28 -16.51
C THR A 83 -3.94 1.13 -17.55
N ARG A 84 -4.22 1.42 -18.84
CA ARG A 84 -3.19 1.55 -19.87
C ARG A 84 -2.21 2.65 -19.46
N THR A 85 -0.92 2.38 -19.60
CA THR A 85 0.12 3.39 -19.34
C THR A 85 0.48 4.18 -20.60
N VAL A 86 0.77 5.47 -20.40
CA VAL A 86 1.29 6.42 -21.39
C VAL A 86 2.62 7.00 -20.90
N PRO A 87 3.49 7.56 -21.76
CA PRO A 87 4.68 8.27 -21.29
C PRO A 87 4.31 9.34 -20.25
N ARG A 88 5.14 9.48 -19.21
CA ARG A 88 4.97 10.53 -18.21
C ARG A 88 4.97 11.91 -18.92
N PRO A 89 4.02 12.81 -18.62
CA PRO A 89 4.05 14.18 -19.14
C PRO A 89 5.30 14.93 -18.72
N GLU A 90 5.66 15.96 -19.48
CA GLU A 90 6.81 16.81 -19.16
C GLU A 90 6.65 17.48 -17.80
N ALA A 91 7.73 17.49 -17.01
CA ALA A 91 7.67 17.86 -15.58
C ALA A 91 7.16 19.30 -15.34
N HIS A 92 7.37 20.22 -16.30
CA HIS A 92 6.91 21.60 -16.24
C HIS A 92 5.39 21.76 -16.44
N ALA A 93 4.71 20.75 -17.00
CA ALA A 93 3.26 20.73 -17.18
C ALA A 93 2.53 20.11 -15.97
N LEU A 94 3.27 19.57 -15.00
CA LEU A 94 2.73 18.94 -13.81
C LEU A 94 2.69 19.92 -12.63
N ASN A 95 1.66 19.82 -11.79
CA ASN A 95 1.57 20.52 -10.51
C ASN A 95 1.70 22.06 -10.60
N PRO A 96 0.99 22.75 -11.52
CA PRO A 96 1.14 24.19 -11.72
C PRO A 96 0.85 24.97 -10.42
N GLY A 97 1.83 25.76 -9.97
CA GLY A 97 1.75 26.56 -8.75
C GLY A 97 1.89 25.78 -7.43
N LEU A 98 2.07 24.45 -7.47
CA LEU A 98 2.24 23.62 -6.27
C LEU A 98 3.70 23.25 -6.01
N VAL A 99 4.06 23.14 -4.74
CA VAL A 99 5.40 22.74 -4.28
C VAL A 99 5.28 21.50 -3.41
N ALA A 100 6.03 20.45 -3.75
CA ALA A 100 6.15 19.21 -2.96
C ALA A 100 6.75 19.47 -1.56
N VAL A 101 6.50 18.56 -0.62
CA VAL A 101 7.01 18.68 0.75
C VAL A 101 8.18 17.73 1.01
N SER A 102 9.28 18.27 1.53
CA SER A 102 10.38 17.44 2.03
C SER A 102 10.05 16.87 3.40
N SER A 103 10.58 15.69 3.70
CA SER A 103 10.46 15.08 5.03
C SER A 103 11.03 16.00 6.14
N SER A 104 12.07 16.78 5.86
CA SER A 104 12.61 17.79 6.78
C SER A 104 11.61 18.90 7.09
N PHE A 105 10.91 19.43 6.07
CA PHE A 105 9.86 20.43 6.25
C PHE A 105 8.67 19.85 7.04
N MET A 106 8.27 18.61 6.74
CA MET A 106 7.20 17.92 7.47
C MET A 106 7.55 17.71 8.94
N VAL A 107 8.78 17.28 9.26
CA VAL A 107 9.27 17.15 10.64
C VAL A 107 9.32 18.50 11.36
N GLN A 108 9.80 19.55 10.70
CA GLN A 108 9.87 20.90 11.29
C GLN A 108 8.47 21.49 11.56
N THR A 109 7.50 21.20 10.69
CA THR A 109 6.18 21.85 10.69
C THR A 109 5.15 21.10 11.54
N LEU A 110 5.17 19.77 11.52
CA LEU A 110 4.18 18.90 12.18
C LEU A 110 4.78 18.01 13.29
N GLY A 111 6.09 18.04 13.47
CA GLY A 111 6.82 17.09 14.32
C GLY A 111 7.00 15.72 13.66
N GLN A 112 7.74 14.83 14.34
CA GLN A 112 7.94 13.45 13.87
C GLN A 112 6.72 12.57 14.21
N PRO A 113 6.16 11.79 13.26
CA PRO A 113 5.10 10.82 13.54
C PRO A 113 5.48 9.72 14.55
N ARG A 114 6.78 9.40 14.65
CA ARG A 114 7.36 8.42 15.59
C ARG A 114 8.89 8.50 15.60
N HIS A 115 9.53 7.84 16.57
CA HIS A 115 10.96 8.00 16.86
C HIS A 115 11.92 7.15 16.01
N SER A 116 11.43 6.14 15.30
CA SER A 116 12.23 5.23 14.46
C SER A 116 11.46 4.88 13.19
N TYR A 117 12.15 4.38 12.16
CA TYR A 117 11.59 4.04 10.85
C TYR A 117 12.26 2.79 10.26
N SER A 118 11.49 1.95 9.57
CA SER A 118 12.00 0.87 8.69
C SER A 118 11.35 1.00 7.30
N GLN A 119 11.53 0.01 6.43
CA GLN A 119 10.78 -0.08 5.16
C GLN A 119 9.31 -0.49 5.37
N ASP A 120 9.00 -1.11 6.49
CA ASP A 120 7.71 -1.71 6.80
C ASP A 120 6.72 -0.66 7.32
N CYS A 121 5.45 -0.84 6.98
CA CYS A 121 4.38 0.04 7.42
C CYS A 121 4.13 -0.11 8.92
N GLN A 122 4.33 0.97 9.69
CA GLN A 122 4.18 0.96 11.14
C GLN A 122 3.13 1.98 11.62
N PRO A 123 2.56 1.79 12.83
CA PRO A 123 1.60 2.72 13.41
C PRO A 123 2.26 4.05 13.80
N LEU A 124 1.48 5.14 13.79
CA LEU A 124 1.88 6.44 14.30
C LEU A 124 1.89 6.43 15.84
N THR A 125 2.92 6.98 16.47
CA THR A 125 3.09 6.98 17.95
C THR A 125 3.14 8.37 18.57
N ASN A 126 3.17 9.43 17.77
CA ASN A 126 3.12 10.81 18.27
C ASN A 126 1.70 11.14 18.78
N GLU A 127 1.54 11.24 20.09
CA GLU A 127 0.24 11.47 20.74
C GLU A 127 -0.40 12.85 20.47
N LYS A 128 0.34 13.83 19.89
CA LYS A 128 -0.30 15.05 19.35
C LYS A 128 -0.99 14.73 18.02
N LEU A 129 -0.20 14.27 17.03
CA LEU A 129 -0.71 13.96 15.69
C LEU A 129 -1.81 12.89 15.72
N LYS A 130 -1.69 11.90 16.60
CA LYS A 130 -2.65 10.79 16.76
C LYS A 130 -4.08 11.25 17.09
N LYS A 131 -4.27 12.40 17.75
CA LYS A 131 -5.59 13.00 18.03
C LYS A 131 -6.31 13.45 16.75
N HIS A 132 -5.53 13.76 15.72
CA HIS A 132 -5.99 14.21 14.41
C HIS A 132 -6.01 13.06 13.38
N ILE A 133 -5.67 11.82 13.76
CA ILE A 133 -5.79 10.67 12.85
C ILE A 133 -7.21 10.13 12.89
N VAL A 134 -7.91 10.22 11.75
CA VAL A 134 -9.27 9.73 11.56
C VAL A 134 -9.30 8.64 10.51
N SER A 135 -10.35 7.80 10.55
CA SER A 135 -10.64 6.83 9.50
C SER A 135 -12.02 7.10 8.90
N ARG A 136 -12.10 7.43 7.61
CA ARG A 136 -13.34 7.83 6.92
C ARG A 136 -13.51 7.09 5.61
N SER A 137 -14.76 6.81 5.23
CA SER A 137 -15.09 6.34 3.88
C SER A 137 -15.18 7.55 2.94
N LEU A 138 -14.52 7.48 1.78
CA LEU A 138 -14.58 8.48 0.71
C LEU A 138 -15.41 7.95 -0.47
N GLY A 139 -16.50 7.24 -0.16
CA GLY A 139 -17.34 6.55 -1.12
C GLY A 139 -16.72 5.22 -1.59
N ARG A 140 -15.75 5.28 -2.51
CA ARG A 140 -15.16 4.10 -3.16
C ARG A 140 -14.33 3.21 -2.22
N PHE A 141 -13.64 3.82 -1.27
CA PHE A 141 -12.73 3.15 -0.34
C PHE A 141 -12.67 3.90 1.00
N LYS A 142 -12.13 3.23 2.02
CA LYS A 142 -11.87 3.81 3.34
C LYS A 142 -10.40 4.17 3.47
N VAL A 143 -10.13 5.39 3.95
CA VAL A 143 -8.78 5.85 4.28
C VAL A 143 -8.61 6.00 5.79
N THR A 144 -7.35 6.00 6.23
CA THR A 144 -6.94 6.47 7.55
C THR A 144 -5.82 7.49 7.33
N GLY A 145 -5.94 8.68 7.92
CA GLY A 145 -5.05 9.81 7.66
C GLY A 145 -5.32 10.97 8.60
N LEU A 146 -4.61 12.07 8.38
CA LEU A 146 -4.80 13.32 9.10
C LEU A 146 -6.17 13.92 8.76
N ASP A 147 -6.93 14.36 9.76
CA ASP A 147 -8.30 14.88 9.65
C ASP A 147 -8.49 15.90 8.52
N LEU A 148 -7.66 16.95 8.47
CA LEU A 148 -7.70 17.99 7.45
C LEU A 148 -7.30 17.47 6.05
N ALA A 149 -6.41 16.48 5.99
CA ALA A 149 -6.05 15.82 4.73
C ALA A 149 -7.18 14.91 4.23
N VAL A 150 -7.86 14.19 5.14
CA VAL A 150 -9.02 13.35 4.81
C VAL A 150 -10.21 14.21 4.36
N GLU A 151 -10.41 15.38 4.98
CA GLU A 151 -11.42 16.38 4.58
C GLU A 151 -11.13 16.97 3.19
N SER A 152 -9.90 17.44 2.95
CA SER A 152 -9.48 17.94 1.63
C SER A 152 -9.58 16.88 0.53
N LEU A 153 -9.17 15.64 0.83
CA LEU A 153 -9.27 14.52 -0.09
C LEU A 153 -10.74 14.16 -0.39
N GLN A 154 -11.65 14.30 0.58
CA GLN A 154 -13.08 14.10 0.34
C GLN A 154 -13.62 15.07 -0.70
N ALA A 155 -13.28 16.37 -0.59
CA ALA A 155 -13.69 17.37 -1.57
C ALA A 155 -13.12 17.09 -2.98
N ALA A 156 -11.85 16.68 -3.06
CA ALA A 156 -11.23 16.27 -4.32
C ALA A 156 -11.93 15.04 -4.94
N MET A 157 -12.26 14.03 -4.15
CA MET A 157 -12.99 12.84 -4.60
C MET A 157 -14.42 13.16 -5.06
N GLU A 158 -15.08 14.15 -4.45
CA GLU A 158 -16.39 14.64 -4.88
C GLU A 158 -16.35 15.33 -6.25
N ASP A 159 -15.30 16.07 -6.57
CA ASP A 159 -15.11 16.67 -7.90
C ASP A 159 -14.67 15.63 -8.94
N ILE A 160 -13.78 14.69 -8.59
CA ILE A 160 -13.44 13.55 -9.44
C ILE A 160 -14.70 12.76 -9.83
N ARG A 161 -15.65 12.57 -8.90
CA ARG A 161 -16.94 11.92 -9.18
C ARG A 161 -17.81 12.69 -10.18
N LYS A 162 -17.74 14.04 -10.21
CA LYS A 162 -18.52 14.89 -11.12
C LYS A 162 -17.88 14.96 -12.51
N GLU A 163 -16.57 15.21 -12.56
CA GLU A 163 -15.83 15.51 -13.79
C GLU A 163 -15.25 14.27 -14.48
N GLN A 164 -14.94 13.23 -13.72
CA GLN A 164 -14.29 12.00 -14.21
C GLN A 164 -14.97 10.75 -13.62
N PRO A 165 -16.29 10.56 -13.79
CA PRO A 165 -17.05 9.48 -13.14
C PRO A 165 -16.50 8.08 -13.45
N ALA A 166 -16.05 7.81 -14.68
CA ALA A 166 -15.42 6.53 -15.04
C ALA A 166 -14.11 6.29 -14.28
N VAL A 167 -13.33 7.34 -13.97
CA VAL A 167 -12.12 7.21 -13.15
C VAL A 167 -12.50 7.02 -11.68
N TYR A 168 -13.49 7.77 -11.18
CA TYR A 168 -14.03 7.58 -9.82
C TYR A 168 -14.48 6.13 -9.60
N ASP A 169 -15.20 5.54 -10.53
CA ASP A 169 -15.64 4.14 -10.43
C ASP A 169 -14.47 3.15 -10.47
N ALA A 170 -13.39 3.45 -11.21
CA ALA A 170 -12.18 2.64 -11.21
C ALA A 170 -11.28 2.83 -9.97
N LEU A 171 -11.40 3.93 -9.22
CA LEU A 171 -10.46 4.28 -8.14
C LEU A 171 -10.54 3.35 -6.92
N GLY A 172 -9.35 2.89 -6.51
CA GLY A 172 -9.04 2.30 -5.21
C GLY A 172 -7.81 2.98 -4.58
N THR A 173 -7.27 2.41 -3.51
CA THR A 173 -6.06 2.94 -2.85
C THR A 173 -5.14 1.81 -2.37
N ALA A 174 -3.83 2.06 -2.38
CA ALA A 174 -2.82 1.23 -1.73
C ALA A 174 -2.41 1.75 -0.33
N GLY A 175 -3.04 2.83 0.15
CA GLY A 175 -2.89 3.34 1.51
C GLY A 175 -2.71 4.85 1.59
N MET A 176 -3.01 5.41 2.78
CA MET A 176 -2.82 6.82 3.10
C MET A 176 -1.83 6.97 4.27
N LEU A 177 -2.25 6.77 5.53
CA LEU A 177 -1.33 6.70 6.68
C LEU A 177 -0.50 5.40 6.65
N CYS A 178 0.82 5.56 6.53
CA CYS A 178 1.78 4.47 6.63
C CYS A 178 3.15 5.01 7.10
N CYS A 179 3.51 4.78 8.36
CA CYS A 179 4.76 5.30 8.91
C CYS A 179 5.94 4.40 8.53
N ARG A 180 6.75 4.86 7.57
CA ARG A 180 7.93 4.15 7.05
C ARG A 180 8.91 5.12 6.41
N ASN A 181 10.12 4.65 6.11
CA ASN A 181 10.99 5.34 5.17
C ASN A 181 10.46 5.21 3.73
N ILE A 182 10.87 6.13 2.87
CA ILE A 182 10.74 6.03 1.42
C ILE A 182 11.39 4.71 0.96
N ARG A 183 10.76 4.03 -0.01
CA ARG A 183 11.22 2.72 -0.50
C ARG A 183 12.68 2.80 -0.98
N GLY A 184 13.55 1.99 -0.39
CA GLY A 184 14.99 1.97 -0.64
C GLY A 184 15.82 3.01 0.15
N SER A 185 15.20 3.87 0.95
CA SER A 185 15.90 4.85 1.78
C SER A 185 16.08 4.38 3.23
N THR A 186 17.26 4.60 3.81
CA THR A 186 17.55 4.33 5.23
C THR A 186 17.25 5.53 6.14
N THR A 187 17.11 6.74 5.59
CA THR A 187 17.00 8.00 6.35
C THR A 187 15.83 8.90 5.92
N GLY A 188 15.36 8.78 4.67
CA GLY A 188 14.25 9.59 4.16
C GLY A 188 12.90 9.05 4.64
N ILE A 189 12.26 9.74 5.58
CA ILE A 189 10.88 9.44 6.02
C ILE A 189 9.90 9.66 4.85
N SER A 190 8.96 8.74 4.65
CA SER A 190 7.90 8.87 3.63
C SER A 190 6.79 9.81 4.11
N ASN A 191 6.27 10.67 3.23
CA ASN A 191 5.19 11.62 3.55
C ASN A 191 3.85 10.93 3.94
N HIS A 192 3.67 9.65 3.58
CA HIS A 192 2.61 8.80 4.16
C HIS A 192 2.67 8.68 5.69
N SER A 193 3.81 8.95 6.32
CA SER A 193 3.97 8.85 7.78
C SER A 193 3.14 9.86 8.55
N TRP A 194 2.76 10.98 7.94
CA TRP A 194 1.86 11.97 8.54
C TRP A 194 0.39 11.73 8.19
N GLY A 195 0.08 10.76 7.33
CA GLY A 195 -1.28 10.56 6.80
C GLY A 195 -1.74 11.71 5.89
N THR A 196 -0.79 12.37 5.21
CA THR A 196 -1.00 13.52 4.30
C THR A 196 -0.65 13.18 2.84
N ALA A 197 -0.46 11.90 2.54
CA ALA A 197 -0.21 11.38 1.20
C ALA A 197 -1.03 10.10 0.98
N ILE A 198 -1.41 9.82 -0.26
CA ILE A 198 -2.22 8.67 -0.68
C ILE A 198 -1.69 8.06 -1.97
N ASP A 199 -1.63 6.73 -2.02
CA ASP A 199 -1.37 5.98 -3.25
C ASP A 199 -2.73 5.51 -3.82
N PHE A 200 -3.05 5.88 -5.06
CA PHE A 200 -4.24 5.40 -5.76
C PHE A 200 -3.98 4.13 -6.57
N THR A 201 -5.02 3.32 -6.76
CA THR A 201 -5.05 2.25 -7.76
C THR A 201 -6.20 2.48 -8.73
N LEU A 202 -6.09 1.96 -9.95
CA LEU A 202 -7.17 1.95 -10.93
C LEU A 202 -7.54 0.50 -11.26
N ASN A 203 -8.81 0.13 -11.06
CA ASN A 203 -9.30 -1.25 -11.15
C ASN A 203 -8.45 -2.25 -10.35
N GLY A 204 -7.94 -1.81 -9.18
CA GLY A 204 -7.05 -2.59 -8.31
C GLY A 204 -5.58 -2.66 -8.77
N ILE A 205 -5.23 -2.09 -9.92
CA ILE A 205 -3.88 -2.06 -10.47
C ILE A 205 -3.16 -0.82 -9.98
N LEU A 206 -2.03 -1.00 -9.29
CA LEU A 206 -1.12 0.07 -8.89
C LEU A 206 -0.20 0.46 -10.06
N ASP A 207 0.12 1.75 -10.16
CA ASP A 207 1.11 2.24 -11.13
C ASP A 207 2.53 1.71 -10.79
N ARG A 208 3.43 1.69 -11.79
CA ARG A 208 4.79 1.17 -11.66
C ARG A 208 5.80 2.33 -11.54
N ARG A 209 5.89 2.86 -10.33
CA ARG A 209 6.93 3.79 -9.87
C ARG A 209 8.29 3.61 -10.55
N GLY A 210 8.72 4.63 -11.28
CA GLY A 210 10.06 4.81 -11.81
C GLY A 210 10.28 4.17 -13.18
N ASP A 211 9.22 3.77 -13.90
CA ASP A 211 9.32 3.25 -15.27
C ASP A 211 9.18 4.32 -16.36
N GLY A 212 8.88 5.56 -15.97
CA GLY A 212 8.76 6.71 -16.88
C GLY A 212 7.42 6.80 -17.59
N LYS A 213 6.43 6.00 -17.17
CA LYS A 213 5.06 6.02 -17.67
C LYS A 213 4.09 6.30 -16.51
N VAL A 214 2.82 6.51 -16.87
CA VAL A 214 1.72 6.77 -15.93
C VAL A 214 0.44 6.15 -16.48
N GLN A 215 -0.44 5.63 -15.63
CA GLN A 215 -1.78 5.17 -16.00
C GLN A 215 -2.65 6.36 -16.47
N VAL A 216 -3.41 6.16 -17.55
CA VAL A 216 -4.27 7.20 -18.15
C VAL A 216 -5.26 7.81 -17.14
N GLY A 217 -5.89 7.01 -16.28
CA GLY A 217 -6.83 7.57 -15.29
C GLY A 217 -6.19 8.53 -14.29
N LEU A 218 -4.90 8.34 -13.97
CA LEU A 218 -4.16 9.21 -13.06
C LEU A 218 -3.88 10.58 -13.71
N THR A 219 -3.65 10.62 -15.03
CA THR A 219 -3.47 11.89 -15.77
C THR A 219 -4.77 12.71 -15.80
N LEU A 220 -5.93 12.05 -15.84
CA LEU A 220 -7.25 12.70 -15.88
C LEU A 220 -7.64 13.34 -14.53
N ILE A 221 -7.24 12.75 -13.40
CA ILE A 221 -7.55 13.29 -12.06
C ILE A 221 -6.48 14.24 -11.53
N ALA A 222 -5.24 14.20 -12.05
CA ALA A 222 -4.16 15.04 -11.54
C ALA A 222 -4.48 16.56 -11.56
N PRO A 223 -5.08 17.14 -12.61
CA PRO A 223 -5.51 18.54 -12.58
C PRO A 223 -6.56 18.83 -11.50
N ILE A 224 -7.50 17.90 -11.26
CA ILE A 224 -8.53 18.04 -10.22
C ILE A 224 -7.87 18.04 -8.84
N MET A 225 -7.02 17.05 -8.56
CA MET A 225 -6.21 16.96 -7.34
C MET A 225 -5.36 18.22 -7.13
N ASN A 226 -4.75 18.76 -8.19
CA ASN A 226 -3.96 20.00 -8.12
C ASN A 226 -4.81 21.23 -7.73
N ARG A 227 -6.06 21.37 -8.20
CA ARG A 227 -6.96 22.46 -7.77
C ARG A 227 -7.28 22.39 -6.26
N HIS A 228 -7.31 21.18 -5.70
CA HIS A 228 -7.46 20.94 -4.26
C HIS A 228 -6.13 21.01 -3.48
N GLY A 229 -5.04 21.42 -4.12
CA GLY A 229 -3.72 21.62 -3.50
C GLY A 229 -2.87 20.36 -3.33
N TRP A 230 -3.27 19.23 -3.92
CA TRP A 230 -2.50 17.97 -3.87
C TRP A 230 -1.47 17.92 -4.99
N TYR A 231 -0.21 17.72 -4.63
CA TYR A 231 0.92 17.53 -5.53
C TYR A 231 0.98 16.08 -6.01
N TRP A 232 1.14 15.87 -7.31
CA TRP A 232 1.22 14.57 -7.96
C TRP A 232 2.67 14.07 -8.08
N GLY A 233 2.94 12.88 -7.56
CA GLY A 233 4.27 12.25 -7.48
C GLY A 233 4.89 11.86 -8.83
N ALA A 234 4.14 11.91 -9.93
CA ALA A 234 4.72 11.72 -11.27
C ALA A 234 5.85 12.73 -11.57
N ALA A 235 5.77 13.94 -11.00
CA ALA A 235 6.78 15.00 -11.16
C ALA A 235 8.08 14.78 -10.37
N PHE A 236 8.16 13.74 -9.53
CA PHE A 236 9.39 13.43 -8.79
C PHE A 236 10.53 12.94 -9.70
N ARG A 237 11.77 13.10 -9.23
CA ARG A 237 13.00 12.65 -9.93
C ARG A 237 12.96 11.15 -10.24
N THR A 238 12.52 10.36 -9.27
CA THR A 238 12.00 9.01 -9.52
C THR A 238 10.49 9.16 -9.50
N GLU A 239 9.89 9.11 -10.69
CA GLU A 239 8.44 9.17 -10.90
C GLU A 239 7.71 8.18 -9.98
N ASP A 240 6.59 8.62 -9.40
CA ASP A 240 5.78 7.87 -8.45
C ASP A 240 4.29 8.19 -8.71
N ALA A 241 3.76 7.77 -9.85
CA ALA A 241 2.51 8.30 -10.38
C ALA A 241 1.24 7.86 -9.63
N MET A 242 1.27 6.76 -8.88
CA MET A 242 0.17 6.45 -7.94
C MET A 242 0.06 7.45 -6.80
N HIS A 243 1.14 8.15 -6.46
CA HIS A 243 1.28 8.94 -5.25
C HIS A 243 0.76 10.37 -5.42
N PHE A 244 -0.06 10.81 -4.47
CA PHE A 244 -0.45 12.21 -4.30
C PHE A 244 -0.18 12.64 -2.85
N GLU A 245 0.37 13.84 -2.65
CA GLU A 245 0.64 14.39 -1.32
C GLU A 245 0.10 15.82 -1.17
N ALA A 246 -0.26 16.20 0.05
CA ALA A 246 -0.61 17.57 0.35
C ALA A 246 0.60 18.49 0.07
N SER A 247 0.42 19.50 -0.78
CA SER A 247 1.49 20.45 -1.10
C SER A 247 1.92 21.28 0.11
N ARG A 248 3.07 21.95 -0.02
CA ARG A 248 3.62 22.84 1.01
C ARG A 248 2.62 23.88 1.49
N SER A 249 1.77 24.41 0.60
CA SER A 249 0.73 25.38 0.92
C SER A 249 -0.34 24.79 1.84
N LEU A 250 -0.85 23.59 1.55
CA LEU A 250 -1.82 22.88 2.40
C LEU A 250 -1.23 22.59 3.79
N ILE A 251 -0.02 22.04 3.85
CA ILE A 251 0.64 21.73 5.13
C ILE A 251 0.86 23.00 5.96
N THR A 252 1.26 24.11 5.33
CA THR A 252 1.42 25.41 6.00
C THR A 252 0.08 25.95 6.53
N GLN A 253 -1.01 25.77 5.78
CA GLN A 253 -2.36 26.18 6.18
C GLN A 253 -2.90 25.31 7.34
N TRP A 254 -2.60 24.01 7.36
CA TRP A 254 -3.11 23.08 8.37
C TRP A 254 -2.33 23.12 9.67
N ALA A 255 -1.00 23.32 9.63
CA ALA A 255 -0.14 23.21 10.80
C ALA A 255 -0.61 24.01 12.04
N PRO A 256 -1.06 25.27 11.95
CA PRO A 256 -1.54 26.03 13.12
C PRO A 256 -2.78 25.44 13.82
N ARG A 257 -3.47 24.47 13.19
CA ARG A 257 -4.65 23.77 13.73
C ARG A 257 -4.32 22.43 14.38
N LEU A 258 -3.04 22.03 14.42
CA LEU A 258 -2.56 20.68 14.75
C LEU A 258 -1.49 20.65 15.87
N ILE A 259 -1.01 21.82 16.34
CA ILE A 259 0.18 21.97 17.20
C ILE A 259 -0.13 22.38 18.64
#